data_AF-A0A5K0YNS7-F1
#
_entry.id   AF-A0A5K0YNS7-F1
#
_cell.length_a   1.000
_cell.length_b   1.000
_cell.length_c   1.000
_cell.angle_alpha   90.00
_cell.angle_beta   90.00
_cell.angle_gamma   90.00
#
_symmetry.space_group_name_H-M   'P 1'
#
loop_
_entity.id
_entity.type
_entity.pdbx_description
1 polymer ?
#
loop_
_entity_poly.entity_id
_entity_poly.type
_entity_poly.pdbx_seq_one_letter_code
_entity_poly.pdbx_strand_id
1 'polypeptide(L)'
;GHINPAVTFGLLLARKVSLVRAVMYMVAQCLGAICGVGLVKGFQSANYVRYGGGANGLASGVSRGVGVAAEIIGTFVLVYTVFSATDPKRNARDSHVP
;
A
#
# COMPACT_ATOMS: atom_id res chain seq x y z
N GLY A 1 9.48 1.17 -6.78
CA GLY A 1 9.10 1.39 -5.37
C GLY A 1 7.76 0.72 -5.13
N HIS A 2 7.59 0.01 -4.01
CA HIS A 2 6.36 -0.77 -3.80
C HIS A 2 5.19 0.10 -3.31
N ILE A 3 5.45 1.07 -2.42
CA ILE A 3 4.51 2.09 -1.88
C ILE A 3 3.20 1.53 -1.28
N ASN A 4 3.04 0.21 -1.26
CA ASN A 4 1.84 -0.50 -0.84
C ASN A 4 2.25 -1.84 -0.19
N PRO A 5 1.77 -2.14 1.03
CA PRO A 5 2.07 -3.40 1.71
C PRO A 5 1.61 -4.64 0.95
N ALA A 6 0.44 -4.61 0.29
CA ALA A 6 -0.06 -5.73 -0.50
C ALA A 6 0.82 -6.03 -1.72
N VAL A 7 1.35 -4.98 -2.37
CA VAL A 7 2.33 -5.14 -3.47
C VAL A 7 3.63 -5.76 -2.95
N THR A 8 4.13 -5.26 -1.81
CA THR A 8 5.34 -5.80 -1.16
C THR A 8 5.15 -7.27 -0.78
N PHE A 9 3.98 -7.62 -0.24
CA PHE A 9 3.63 -8.98 0.14
C PHE A 9 3.51 -9.90 -1.07
N GLY A 10 2.85 -9.46 -2.15
CA GLY A 10 2.80 -10.22 -3.40
C GLY A 10 4.19 -10.55 -3.94
N LEU A 11 5.09 -9.56 -3.97
CA LEU A 11 6.48 -9.76 -4.39
C LEU A 11 7.28 -10.68 -3.46
N LEU A 12 7.00 -10.66 -2.15
CA LEU A 12 7.56 -11.62 -1.21
C LEU A 12 7.10 -13.06 -1.52
N LEU A 13 5.80 -13.27 -1.76
CA LEU A 13 5.25 -14.59 -2.11
C LEU A 13 5.80 -15.10 -3.44
N ALA A 14 6.02 -14.21 -4.40
CA ALA A 14 6.69 -14.53 -5.67
C ALA A 14 8.22 -14.67 -5.55
N ARG A 15 8.77 -14.64 -4.32
CA ARG A 15 10.20 -14.75 -4.01
C ARG A 15 11.07 -13.70 -4.71
N LYS A 16 10.50 -12.54 -5.04
CA LYS A 16 11.21 -11.40 -5.65
C LYS A 16 11.79 -10.42 -4.62
N VAL A 17 11.44 -10.57 -3.35
CA VAL A 17 11.90 -9.73 -2.23
C VAL A 17 12.16 -10.64 -1.02
N SER A 18 13.24 -10.41 -0.27
CA SER A 18 13.53 -11.15 0.95
C SER A 18 12.55 -10.80 2.07
N LEU A 19 12.31 -11.72 3.00
CA LEU A 19 11.39 -11.52 4.13
C LEU A 19 11.73 -10.26 4.94
N VAL A 20 13.01 -10.10 5.30
CA VAL A 20 13.47 -8.95 6.08
C VAL A 20 13.23 -7.64 5.33
N ARG A 21 13.53 -7.58 4.02
CA ARG A 21 13.28 -6.39 3.19
C ARG A 21 11.78 -6.10 3.08
N ALA A 22 10.95 -7.14 2.95
CA ALA A 22 9.50 -6.99 2.87
C ALA A 22 8.92 -6.40 4.16
N VAL A 23 9.31 -6.92 5.32
CA VAL A 23 8.87 -6.39 6.63
C VAL A 23 9.30 -4.94 6.79
N MET A 24 10.57 -4.63 6.54
CA MET A 24 11.06 -3.24 6.62
C MET A 24 10.28 -2.29 5.70
N TYR A 25 9.98 -2.72 4.47
CA TYR A 25 9.19 -1.93 3.52
C TYR A 25 7.78 -1.68 4.02
N MET A 26 7.09 -2.69 4.56
CA MET A 26 5.73 -2.53 5.08
C MET A 26 5.70 -1.57 6.27
N VAL A 27 6.66 -1.68 7.19
CA VAL A 27 6.80 -0.73 8.31
C VAL A 27 7.03 0.68 7.81
N ALA A 28 8.00 0.88 6.90
CA ALA A 28 8.29 2.20 6.34
C ALA A 28 7.07 2.80 5.60
N GLN A 29 6.30 1.98 4.88
CA GLN A 29 5.09 2.40 4.18
C GLN A 29 4.00 2.85 5.15
N CYS A 30 3.73 2.07 6.21
CA CYS A 30 2.76 2.43 7.23
C CYS A 30 3.16 3.70 7.98
N LEU A 31 4.43 3.83 8.37
CA LEU A 31 4.94 5.03 9.04
C LEU A 31 4.84 6.26 8.14
N GLY A 32 5.21 6.14 6.86
CA GLY A 32 5.07 7.21 5.88
C GLY A 32 3.62 7.65 5.70
N ALA A 33 2.67 6.71 5.65
CA ALA A 33 1.24 7.00 5.56
C ALA A 33 0.73 7.76 6.80
N ILE A 34 1.14 7.33 8.01
CA ILE A 34 0.79 7.99 9.28
C ILE A 34 1.35 9.42 9.31
N CYS A 35 2.63 9.60 8.96
CA CYS A 35 3.24 10.93 8.90
C CYS A 35 2.53 11.83 7.87
N GLY A 36 2.24 11.31 6.68
CA GLY A 36 1.55 12.04 5.62
C GLY A 36 0.16 12.52 6.05
N VAL A 37 -0.67 11.63 6.59
CA VAL A 37 -2.01 12.01 7.06
C VAL A 37 -1.95 12.94 8.28
N GLY A 38 -0.94 12.78 9.15
CA GLY A 38 -0.66 13.68 10.26
C GLY A 38 -0.38 15.11 9.82
N LEU A 39 0.41 15.29 8.76
CA LEU A 39 0.67 16.61 8.17
C LEU A 39 -0.60 17.25 7.59
N VAL A 40 -1.42 16.47 6.86
CA VAL A 40 -2.71 16.96 6.33
C VAL A 40 -3.62 17.46 7.46
N LYS A 41 -3.73 16.68 8.54
CA LYS A 41 -4.48 17.09 9.74
C LYS A 41 -3.87 18.33 10.40
N GLY A 42 -2.55 18.44 10.46
CA GLY A 42 -1.85 19.61 10.99
C GLY A 42 -2.16 20.91 10.23
N PHE A 43 -2.23 20.85 8.91
CA PHE A 43 -2.50 22.03 8.07
C PHE A 43 -3.99 22.41 8.00
N GLN A 44 -4.90 21.43 8.03
CA GLN A 44 -6.33 21.68 7.86
C GLN A 44 -7.19 20.93 8.90
N SER A 45 -6.86 21.07 10.19
CA SER A 45 -7.48 20.29 11.27
C SER A 45 -9.02 20.32 11.29
N ALA A 46 -9.63 21.50 11.13
CA ALA A 46 -11.09 21.64 11.14
C ALA A 46 -11.77 20.90 9.98
N ASN A 47 -11.24 21.04 8.76
CA ASN A 47 -11.76 20.34 7.58
C ASN A 47 -11.48 18.84 7.66
N TYR A 48 -10.29 18.46 8.12
CA TYR A 48 -9.90 17.07 8.29
C TYR A 48 -10.92 16.32 9.17
N VAL A 49 -11.27 16.89 10.33
CA VAL A 49 -12.26 16.27 11.23
C VAL A 49 -13.66 16.29 10.61
N ARG A 50 -14.08 17.42 10.02
CA ARG A 50 -15.42 17.58 9.45
C ARG A 50 -15.72 16.60 8.31
N TYR A 51 -14.72 16.29 7.49
CA TYR A 51 -14.89 15.48 6.28
C TYR A 51 -14.37 14.03 6.43
N GLY A 52 -14.16 13.55 7.66
CA GLY A 52 -13.82 12.15 7.92
C GLY A 52 -12.35 11.78 7.68
N GLY A 53 -11.47 12.76 7.45
CA GLY A 53 -10.02 12.59 7.50
C GLY A 53 -9.41 11.69 6.43
N GLY A 54 -10.15 11.37 5.37
CA GLY A 54 -9.71 10.44 4.31
C GLY A 54 -9.63 8.98 4.77
N ALA A 55 -10.29 8.62 5.86
CA ALA A 55 -10.32 7.24 6.33
C ALA A 55 -11.22 6.36 5.44
N ASN A 56 -10.75 5.15 5.11
CA ASN A 56 -11.55 4.18 4.38
C ASN A 56 -12.69 3.66 5.26
N GLY A 57 -13.92 3.69 4.74
CA GLY A 57 -15.10 3.18 5.41
C GLY A 57 -16.10 2.63 4.38
N LEU A 58 -17.01 1.77 4.84
CA LEU A 58 -18.09 1.28 3.99
C LEU A 58 -19.12 2.39 3.77
N ALA A 59 -19.50 2.61 2.52
CA ALA A 59 -20.59 3.51 2.18
C ALA A 59 -21.92 2.98 2.74
N SER A 60 -22.85 3.90 3.03
CA SER A 60 -24.19 3.54 3.50
C SER A 60 -24.88 2.59 2.53
N GLY A 61 -25.47 1.51 3.05
CA GLY A 61 -26.13 0.48 2.25
C GLY A 61 -25.21 -0.58 1.63
N VAL A 62 -23.89 -0.46 1.74
CA VAL A 62 -22.94 -1.48 1.27
C VAL A 62 -22.72 -2.53 2.36
N SER A 63 -22.94 -3.81 2.02
CA SER A 63 -22.67 -4.90 2.94
C SER A 63 -21.17 -5.14 3.12
N ARG A 64 -20.77 -5.66 4.29
CA ARG A 64 -19.37 -6.01 4.57
C ARG A 64 -18.80 -7.00 3.54
N GLY A 65 -19.61 -7.97 3.11
CA GLY A 65 -19.20 -8.95 2.10
C GLY A 65 -18.87 -8.31 0.75
N VAL A 66 -19.70 -7.36 0.30
CA VAL A 66 -19.45 -6.60 -0.94
C VAL A 66 -18.18 -5.75 -0.80
N GLY A 67 -18.01 -5.06 0.33
CA GLY A 67 -16.80 -4.27 0.58
C GLY A 67 -15.52 -5.11 0.55
N VAL A 68 -15.51 -6.26 1.21
CA VAL A 68 -14.37 -7.18 1.19
C VAL A 68 -14.09 -7.69 -0.23
N ALA A 69 -15.14 -8.08 -0.97
CA ALA A 69 -14.96 -8.54 -2.35
C ALA A 69 -14.39 -7.44 -3.25
N ALA A 70 -14.84 -6.21 -3.11
CA ALA A 70 -14.33 -5.06 -3.87
C ALA A 70 -12.84 -4.83 -3.61
N GLU A 71 -12.41 -4.84 -2.34
CA GLU A 71 -11.00 -4.67 -1.95
C GLU A 71 -10.11 -5.81 -2.48
N ILE A 72 -10.59 -7.06 -2.44
CA ILE A 72 -9.87 -8.22 -2.97
C ILE A 72 -9.66 -8.08 -4.48
N ILE A 73 -10.72 -7.80 -5.23
CA ILE A 73 -10.66 -7.71 -6.69
C ILE A 73 -9.79 -6.51 -7.11
N GLY A 74 -9.97 -5.35 -6.48
CA GLY A 74 -9.17 -4.16 -6.77
C GLY A 74 -7.69 -4.37 -6.49
N THR A 75 -7.37 -4.96 -5.34
CA THR A 75 -5.98 -5.30 -4.98
C THR A 75 -5.38 -6.34 -5.93
N PHE A 76 -6.16 -7.34 -6.34
CA PHE A 76 -5.72 -8.32 -7.33
C PHE A 76 -5.34 -7.66 -8.65
N VAL A 77 -6.19 -6.78 -9.20
CA VAL A 77 -5.89 -6.06 -10.45
C VAL A 77 -4.61 -5.24 -10.32
N LEU A 78 -4.43 -4.53 -9.20
CA LEU A 78 -3.22 -3.78 -8.93
C LEU A 78 -1.97 -4.68 -8.90
N VAL A 79 -1.99 -5.75 -8.10
CA VAL A 79 -0.83 -6.64 -7.93
C VAL A 79 -0.53 -7.40 -9.23
N TYR A 80 -1.55 -7.86 -9.96
CA TYR A 80 -1.40 -8.47 -11.27
C TYR A 80 -0.72 -7.51 -12.27
N THR A 81 -1.14 -6.23 -12.26
CA THR A 81 -0.53 -5.20 -13.10
C THR A 81 0.95 -4.99 -12.73
N VAL A 82 1.29 -4.97 -11.44
CA VAL A 82 2.70 -4.88 -10.99
C VAL A 82 3.53 -6.04 -11.51
N PHE A 83 3.00 -7.27 -11.44
CA PHE A 83 3.70 -8.44 -11.98
C PHE A 83 3.87 -8.34 -13.49
N SER A 84 2.83 -7.94 -14.21
CA SER A 84 2.86 -7.74 -15.67
C SER A 84 3.84 -6.65 -16.10
N ALA A 85 4.02 -5.61 -15.27
CA ALA A 85 4.95 -4.51 -15.52
C ALA A 85 6.39 -4.79 -15.06
N THR A 86 6.67 -5.95 -14.46
CA THR A 86 8.02 -6.27 -13.97
C THR A 86 8.91 -6.74 -15.14
N ASP A 87 9.91 -5.94 -15.50
CA ASP A 87 10.91 -6.29 -16.51
C ASP A 87 11.84 -7.41 -15.99
N PRO A 88 11.89 -8.60 -16.64
CA PRO A 88 12.76 -9.69 -16.20
C PRO A 88 14.27 -9.39 -16.36
N LYS A 89 14.64 -8.35 -17.13
CA LYS A 89 16.04 -8.00 -17.42
C LYS A 89 16.57 -6.85 -16.56
N ARG A 90 15.72 -6.20 -15.77
CA ARG A 90 16.10 -4.98 -15.02
C ARG A 90 15.77 -5.11 -13.54
N ASN A 91 16.83 -5.17 -12.72
CA ASN A 91 16.71 -5.17 -11.27
C ASN A 91 16.85 -3.73 -10.72
N ALA A 92 16.16 -3.47 -9.60
CA ALA A 92 16.44 -2.28 -8.81
C ALA A 92 17.89 -2.33 -8.31
N ARG A 93 18.56 -1.19 -8.21
CA ARG A 93 19.94 -1.10 -7.68
C ARG A 93 20.00 -1.82 -6.33
N ASP A 94 20.86 -2.83 -6.24
CA ASP A 94 21.19 -3.45 -4.97
C ASP A 94 22.10 -2.47 -4.22
N SER A 95 21.59 -1.89 -3.14
CA SER A 95 22.33 -0.92 -2.33
C SER A 95 23.35 -1.57 -1.39
N HIS A 96 23.74 -2.84 -1.64
CA HIS A 96 24.90 -3.49 -1.03
C HIS A 96 26.21 -2.95 -1.66
N VAL A 97 26.38 -1.64 -1.63
CA VAL A 97 27.69 -1.02 -1.81
C VAL A 97 28.33 -0.95 -0.42
N PRO A 98 29.57 -1.43 -0.20
CA PRO A 98 30.32 -1.16 1.02
C PRO A 98 30.55 0.35 1.22
#